data_AF-A0A8C4SI28-F1
#
_entry.id   AF-A0A8C4SI28-F1
#
_cell.length_a   1.000
_cell.length_b   1.000
_cell.length_c   1.000
_cell.angle_alpha   90.00
_cell.angle_beta   90.00
_cell.angle_gamma   90.00
#
_symmetry.space_group_name_H-M   'P 1'
#
loop_
_entity.id
_entity.type
_entity.pdbx_description
1 polymer ?
#
loop_
_entity_poly.entity_id
_entity_poly.type
_entity_poly.pdbx_seq_one_letter_code
_entity_poly.pdbx_strand_id
1 'polypeptide(L)'
;MTTQSQNVGVQIQNQLNDVISRLQSKQWFQSDWDIASFVIFFVFIGAVLLLVILVLVRCCCCCCCDTPKKPRKTKIGVDNLAMEP
;
A
#
# COMPACT_ATOMS: atom_id res chain seq x y z
N MET A 1 -21.16 -7.72 57.09
CA MET A 1 -21.05 -8.26 55.71
C MET A 1 -20.22 -7.29 54.88
N THR A 2 -18.88 -7.38 54.91
CA THR A 2 -17.98 -6.46 54.16
C THR A 2 -16.80 -7.19 53.50
N THR A 3 -16.79 -8.52 53.50
CA THR A 3 -15.65 -9.35 53.09
C THR A 3 -15.64 -9.80 51.62
N GLN A 4 -16.58 -9.31 50.78
CA GLN A 4 -16.59 -9.66 49.35
C GLN A 4 -15.87 -8.62 48.47
N SER A 5 -15.97 -7.32 48.77
CA SER A 5 -15.47 -6.26 47.87
C SER A 5 -13.95 -6.20 47.76
N GLN A 6 -13.21 -6.46 48.85
CA GLN A 6 -11.74 -6.49 48.81
C GLN A 6 -11.18 -7.72 48.07
N ASN A 7 -11.95 -8.81 47.96
CA ASN A 7 -11.52 -10.02 47.28
C ASN A 7 -11.60 -9.87 45.75
N VAL A 8 -12.62 -9.16 45.24
CA VAL A 8 -12.83 -8.97 43.80
C VAL A 8 -11.74 -8.12 43.17
N GLY A 9 -11.30 -7.05 43.84
CA GLY A 9 -10.22 -6.18 43.34
C GLY A 9 -8.90 -6.93 43.18
N VAL A 10 -8.52 -7.73 44.20
CA VAL A 10 -7.30 -8.55 44.17
C VAL A 10 -7.38 -9.65 43.10
N GLN A 11 -8.55 -10.27 42.92
CA GLN A 11 -8.75 -11.27 41.87
C GLN A 11 -8.64 -10.68 40.46
N ILE A 12 -9.19 -9.49 40.22
CA ILE A 12 -9.07 -8.79 38.93
C ILE A 12 -7.61 -8.41 38.66
N GLN A 13 -6.91 -7.90 39.66
CA GLN A 13 -5.49 -7.53 39.53
C GLN A 13 -4.63 -8.75 39.14
N ASN A 14 -4.89 -9.89 39.77
CA ASN A 14 -4.17 -11.14 39.48
C ASN A 14 -4.49 -11.68 38.08
N GLN A 15 -5.74 -11.62 37.63
CA GLN A 15 -6.10 -12.03 36.27
C GLN A 15 -5.51 -11.12 35.20
N LEU A 16 -5.47 -9.80 35.43
CA LEU A 16 -4.83 -8.86 34.51
C LEU A 16 -3.32 -9.09 34.44
N ASN A 17 -2.65 -9.29 35.57
CA ASN A 17 -1.23 -9.60 35.59
C ASN A 17 -0.91 -10.93 34.90
N ASP A 18 -1.75 -11.95 35.04
CA ASP A 18 -1.55 -13.24 34.38
C ASP A 18 -1.77 -13.16 32.86
N VAL A 19 -2.78 -12.40 32.42
CA VAL A 19 -3.01 -12.14 30.98
C VAL A 19 -1.89 -11.28 30.38
N ILE A 20 -1.45 -10.24 31.08
CA ILE A 20 -0.33 -9.38 30.63
C ILE A 20 0.96 -10.20 30.59
N SER A 21 1.26 -10.99 31.62
CA SER A 21 2.46 -11.82 31.67
C SER A 21 2.45 -12.92 30.59
N ARG A 22 1.26 -13.47 30.25
CA ARG A 22 1.08 -14.39 29.12
C ARG A 22 1.20 -13.72 27.77
N LEU A 23 0.73 -12.49 27.61
CA LEU A 23 0.91 -11.69 26.39
C LEU A 23 2.36 -11.26 26.19
N GLN A 24 3.11 -11.07 27.27
CA GLN A 24 4.51 -10.66 27.26
C GLN A 24 5.46 -11.86 27.09
N SER A 25 5.14 -13.01 27.69
CA SER A 25 5.89 -14.27 27.56
C SER A 25 5.60 -15.02 26.26
N LYS A 26 4.38 -14.88 25.74
CA LYS A 26 4.08 -15.26 24.35
C LYS A 26 4.68 -14.15 23.51
N GLN A 27 5.90 -14.38 23.07
CA GLN A 27 6.82 -13.50 22.37
C GLN A 27 6.26 -13.04 20.99
N TRP A 28 5.10 -12.39 20.99
CA TRP A 28 4.38 -11.96 19.78
C TRP A 28 5.14 -10.89 18.99
N PHE A 29 6.19 -10.30 19.57
CA PHE A 29 6.97 -9.20 18.98
C PHE A 29 8.48 -9.46 18.90
N GLN A 30 8.93 -10.71 19.11
CA GLN A 30 10.37 -11.04 19.15
C GLN A 30 10.71 -12.40 18.53
N SER A 31 9.78 -13.02 17.81
CA SER A 31 10.07 -14.24 17.06
C SER A 31 10.61 -13.87 15.68
N ASP A 32 11.67 -14.53 15.23
CA ASP A 32 12.23 -14.33 13.87
C ASP A 32 11.19 -14.56 12.75
N TRP A 33 10.12 -15.27 13.06
CA TRP A 33 8.97 -15.45 12.17
C TRP A 33 8.14 -14.17 11.99
N ASP A 34 8.05 -13.33 13.01
CA ASP A 34 7.29 -12.09 12.97
C ASP A 34 8.00 -11.05 12.09
N ILE A 35 9.32 -10.90 12.22
CA ILE A 35 10.12 -10.04 11.35
C ILE A 35 10.08 -10.49 9.89
N ALA A 36 10.13 -11.81 9.62
CA ALA A 36 9.96 -12.35 8.28
C ALA A 36 8.58 -11.99 7.71
N SER A 37 7.53 -12.11 8.53
CA SER A 37 6.16 -11.75 8.15
C SER A 37 6.00 -10.25 7.86
N PHE A 38 6.60 -9.38 8.69
CA PHE A 38 6.60 -7.94 8.48
C PHE A 38 7.30 -7.54 7.19
N VAL A 39 8.45 -8.13 6.88
CA VAL A 39 9.18 -7.85 5.63
C VAL A 39 8.33 -8.24 4.42
N ILE A 40 7.72 -9.43 4.43
CA ILE A 40 6.86 -9.89 3.34
C ILE A 40 5.65 -8.95 3.17
N PHE A 41 5.04 -8.54 4.28
CA PHE A 41 3.90 -7.63 4.27
C PHE A 41 4.26 -6.25 3.72
N PHE A 42 5.38 -5.67 4.17
CA PHE A 42 5.86 -4.37 3.66
C PHE A 42 6.28 -4.44 2.20
N VAL A 43 6.91 -5.53 1.76
CA VAL A 43 7.25 -5.73 0.34
C VAL A 43 5.98 -5.82 -0.50
N PHE A 44 4.95 -6.53 -0.04
CA PHE A 44 3.68 -6.61 -0.74
C PHE A 44 2.97 -5.25 -0.84
N ILE A 45 2.83 -4.55 0.28
CA ILE A 45 2.25 -3.20 0.31
C ILE A 45 3.07 -2.24 -0.55
N GLY A 46 4.40 -2.29 -0.44
CA GLY A 46 5.32 -1.48 -1.22
C GLY A 46 5.18 -1.74 -2.71
N ALA A 47 5.05 -3.00 -3.13
CA ALA A 47 4.82 -3.37 -4.52
C ALA A 47 3.47 -2.83 -5.04
N VAL A 48 2.39 -2.99 -4.26
CA VAL A 48 1.06 -2.45 -4.61
C VAL A 48 1.11 -0.92 -4.72
N LEU A 49 1.69 -0.23 -3.73
CA LEU A 49 1.86 1.23 -3.76
C LEU A 49 2.68 1.69 -4.95
N LEU A 50 3.79 1.01 -5.25
CA LEU A 50 4.63 1.30 -6.41
C LEU A 50 3.85 1.14 -7.72
N LEU A 51 3.08 0.05 -7.88
CA LEU A 51 2.25 -0.14 -9.06
C LEU A 51 1.19 0.95 -9.20
N VAL A 52 0.53 1.35 -8.10
CA VAL A 52 -0.43 2.45 -8.11
C VAL A 52 0.24 3.76 -8.53
N ILE A 53 1.43 4.07 -7.98
CA ILE A 53 2.18 5.27 -8.35
C ILE A 53 2.56 5.23 -9.83
N LEU A 54 3.04 4.10 -10.36
CA LEU A 54 3.36 3.97 -11.78
C LEU A 54 2.14 4.17 -12.68
N VAL A 55 0.97 3.66 -12.28
CA VAL A 55 -0.30 3.90 -12.98
C VAL A 55 -0.67 5.37 -12.91
N LEU A 56 -0.54 6.03 -11.76
CA LEU A 56 -0.81 7.45 -11.61
C LEU A 56 0.14 8.29 -12.46
N VAL A 57 1.44 7.99 -12.47
CA VAL A 57 2.42 8.66 -13.34
C VAL A 57 2.05 8.44 -14.80
N ARG A 58 1.72 7.21 -15.22
CA ARG A 58 1.38 6.95 -16.62
C ARG A 58 0.04 7.55 -17.02
N CYS A 59 -0.96 7.57 -16.14
CA CYS A 59 -2.27 8.15 -16.41
C CYS A 59 -2.20 9.69 -16.35
N CYS A 60 -1.63 10.28 -15.31
CA CYS A 60 -1.53 11.74 -15.16
C CYS A 60 -0.51 12.36 -16.14
N CYS A 61 0.63 11.71 -16.41
CA CYS A 61 1.57 12.23 -17.42
C CYS A 61 1.11 11.95 -18.86
N CYS A 62 0.35 10.89 -19.15
CA CYS A 62 -0.22 10.71 -20.50
C CYS A 62 -1.46 11.57 -20.75
N CYS A 63 -2.35 11.75 -19.77
CA CYS A 63 -3.48 12.67 -19.91
C CYS A 63 -3.06 14.16 -19.94
N CYS A 64 -1.87 14.51 -19.43
CA CYS A 64 -1.30 15.87 -19.53
C CYS A 64 -0.30 16.04 -20.70
N CYS A 65 0.17 14.95 -21.34
CA CYS A 65 1.04 15.00 -22.50
C CYS A 65 0.36 14.62 -23.82
N ASP A 66 -0.96 14.42 -23.83
CA ASP A 66 -1.79 14.38 -25.04
C ASP A 66 -1.94 15.78 -25.66
N THR A 67 -0.83 16.36 -26.11
CA THR A 67 -0.91 16.93 -27.45
C THR A 67 -0.86 15.72 -28.37
N PRO A 68 -1.91 15.42 -29.16
CA PRO A 68 -1.78 14.40 -30.16
C PRO A 68 -0.77 14.94 -31.16
N LYS A 69 0.49 14.54 -31.01
CA LYS A 69 1.37 14.34 -32.15
C LYS A 69 0.72 13.19 -32.93
N LYS A 70 -0.39 13.49 -33.61
CA LYS A 70 -0.78 12.77 -34.81
C LYS A 70 0.54 12.60 -35.57
N PRO A 71 0.96 11.39 -35.97
CA PRO A 71 2.05 11.30 -36.92
C PRO A 71 1.61 12.24 -38.04
N ARG A 72 2.34 13.35 -38.22
CA ARG A 72 2.05 14.31 -39.27
C ARG A 72 2.20 13.45 -40.50
N LYS A 73 1.09 12.97 -41.04
CA LYS A 73 1.07 12.33 -42.34
C LYS A 73 1.56 13.45 -43.23
N THR A 74 2.86 13.49 -43.47
CA THR A 74 3.44 14.35 -44.48
C THR A 74 2.67 13.94 -45.71
N LYS A 75 1.79 14.83 -46.19
CA LYS A 75 1.09 14.58 -47.44
C LYS A 75 2.19 14.60 -48.49
N ILE A 76 2.66 13.41 -48.86
CA ILE A 76 3.55 13.24 -50.01
C ILE A 76 2.60 13.14 -51.20
N GLY A 77 2.09 14.28 -51.63
CA GLY A 77 1.47 14.44 -52.94
C GLY A 77 2.48 15.19 -53.80
N VAL A 78 2.81 14.64 -54.97
CA VAL A 78 3.43 15.45 -56.02
C VAL A 78 2.31 16.33 -56.56
N ASP A 79 2.47 17.65 -56.43
CA ASP A 79 1.54 18.59 -57.05
C ASP A 79 1.56 18.37 -58.56
N ASN A 80 0.42 18.01 -59.13
CA ASN A 80 0.29 17.75 -60.55
C ASN A 80 0.11 19.08 -61.29
N LEU A 81 1.24 19.69 -61.68
CA LEU A 81 1.28 20.97 -62.41
C LEU A 81 0.71 20.89 -63.83
N ALA A 82 0.36 19.69 -64.34
CA ALA A 82 -0.25 19.54 -65.66
C ALA A 82 -1.73 20.00 -65.73
N MET A 83 -2.26 20.53 -64.63
CA MET A 83 -3.66 20.99 -64.50
C MET A 83 -3.79 22.52 -64.37
N GLU A 84 -2.72 23.26 -64.67
CA GLU A 84 -2.79 24.70 -64.90
C GLU A 84 -3.43 24.94 -66.28
N PRO A 85 -4.49 25.76 -66.39
CA PRO A 85 -5.20 25.99 -67.66
C PRO A 85 -4.37 26.75 -68.69
#